data_AF-A0A6N6VTT6-F1
#
_entry.id   AF-A0A6N6VTT6-F1
#
_cell.length_a   1.000
_cell.length_b   1.000
_cell.length_c   1.000
_cell.angle_alpha   90.00
_cell.angle_beta   90.00
_cell.angle_gamma   90.00
#
_symmetry.space_group_name_H-M   'P 1'
#
loop_
_entity.id
_entity.type
_entity.pdbx_description
1 polymer ?
#
loop_
_entity_poly.entity_id
_entity_poly.type
_entity_poly.pdbx_seq_one_letter_code
_entity_poly.pdbx_strand_id
1 'polypeptide(L)'
;MLNESLERLKFLREEILNLSLKDFCSKFSLSYSYMRNIECGEKVLPKSKSLEITKKIQNYGFNISDEWIETGYGSCPISSFSILKTNKYINFDDTNTEQRHWLKTILTRIFPYKYACISTNEMMPFLKNGDIVFGVNGDPSKNLERLNNEIVIARVEDNFTYVRRLRIVENNVFLVADNLDKTDDPVVKVNKINWISPIIIHKKHVGKIEILENQND
;
A
#
# COMPACT_ATOMS: atom_id res chain seq x y z
N MET A 1 10.21 16.73 26.91
CA MET A 1 9.45 15.77 26.10
C MET A 1 9.07 16.48 24.81
N LEU A 2 9.34 15.90 23.63
CA LEU A 2 8.66 16.38 22.42
C LEU A 2 7.18 16.02 22.57
N ASN A 3 6.28 16.93 22.23
CA ASN A 3 4.85 16.67 22.29
C ASN A 3 4.45 15.88 21.04
N GLU A 4 4.38 14.56 21.18
CA GLU A 4 4.18 13.62 20.05
C GLU A 4 2.89 13.88 19.25
N SER A 5 1.87 14.49 19.87
CA SER A 5 0.64 14.88 19.15
C SER A 5 0.91 15.85 18.00
N LEU A 6 1.97 16.65 18.11
CA LEU A 6 2.42 17.59 17.07
C LEU A 6 3.04 16.85 15.90
N GLU A 7 3.91 15.87 16.17
CA GLU A 7 4.50 15.03 15.14
C GLU A 7 3.43 14.19 14.42
N ARG A 8 2.42 13.68 15.14
CA ARG A 8 1.26 12.99 14.55
C ARG A 8 0.40 13.91 13.68
N LEU A 9 0.16 15.15 14.10
CA LEU A 9 -0.58 16.16 13.34
C LEU A 9 0.18 16.63 12.09
N LYS A 10 1.48 16.85 12.21
CA LYS A 10 2.39 17.23 11.12
C LYS A 10 2.57 16.09 10.12
N PHE A 11 2.82 14.88 10.59
CA PHE A 11 2.80 13.66 9.79
C PHE A 11 1.48 13.55 9.00
N LEU A 12 0.34 13.81 9.64
CA LEU A 12 -0.93 13.78 8.95
C LEU A 12 -1.03 14.83 7.83
N ARG A 13 -0.58 16.06 8.09
CA ARG A 13 -0.55 17.12 7.09
C ARG A 13 0.39 16.78 5.92
N GLU A 14 1.60 16.34 6.22
CA GLU A 14 2.70 16.19 5.25
C GLU A 14 2.65 14.84 4.51
N GLU A 15 2.35 13.74 5.21
CA GLU A 15 2.52 12.37 4.71
C GLU A 15 1.18 11.69 4.36
N ILE A 16 0.06 12.08 4.99
CA ILE A 16 -1.28 11.55 4.67
C ILE A 16 -2.00 12.45 3.66
N LEU A 17 -2.04 13.76 3.90
CA LEU A 17 -2.77 14.72 3.06
C LEU A 17 -1.92 15.37 1.96
N ASN A 18 -0.57 15.30 2.06
CA ASN A 18 0.37 15.98 1.15
C ASN A 18 0.08 17.49 0.98
N LEU A 19 -0.13 18.20 2.10
CA LEU A 19 -0.44 19.63 2.11
C LEU A 19 0.68 20.45 2.74
N SER A 20 1.00 21.60 2.13
CA SER A 20 1.80 22.61 2.83
C SER A 20 1.05 23.12 4.06
N LEU A 21 1.77 23.67 5.04
CA LEU A 21 1.16 24.32 6.21
C LEU A 21 0.14 25.39 5.81
N LYS A 22 0.37 26.10 4.69
CA LYS A 22 -0.55 27.12 4.16
C LYS A 22 -1.83 26.49 3.61
N ASP A 23 -1.72 25.43 2.82
CA ASP A 23 -2.86 24.81 2.14
C ASP A 23 -3.71 23.97 3.11
N PHE A 24 -3.07 23.35 4.11
CA PHE A 24 -3.77 22.74 5.25
C PHE A 24 -4.54 23.79 6.05
N CYS A 25 -3.91 24.91 6.41
CA CYS A 25 -4.61 25.99 7.12
C CYS A 25 -5.79 26.54 6.32
N SER A 26 -5.64 26.69 5.00
CA SER A 26 -6.74 27.09 4.12
C SER A 26 -7.87 26.04 4.08
N LYS A 27 -7.57 24.79 3.71
CA LYS A 27 -8.56 23.69 3.58
C LYS A 27 -9.28 23.35 4.87
N PHE A 28 -8.62 23.49 6.02
CA PHE A 28 -9.18 23.18 7.33
C PHE A 28 -9.70 24.40 8.10
N SER A 29 -9.62 25.60 7.52
CA SER A 29 -10.07 26.87 8.15
C SER A 29 -9.35 27.18 9.47
N LEU A 30 -8.03 26.98 9.50
CA LEU A 30 -7.15 27.19 10.64
C LEU A 30 -6.23 28.39 10.40
N SER A 31 -5.77 29.05 11.47
CA SER A 31 -4.78 30.13 11.34
C SER A 31 -3.37 29.58 11.11
N TYR A 32 -2.67 30.13 10.12
CA TYR A 32 -1.30 29.74 9.77
C TYR A 32 -0.31 29.94 10.92
N SER A 33 -0.38 31.08 11.62
CA SER A 33 0.47 31.31 12.79
C SER A 33 0.10 30.40 13.95
N TYR A 34 -1.19 30.12 14.15
CA TYR A 34 -1.63 29.18 15.18
C TYR A 34 -1.07 27.77 14.95
N MET A 35 -1.20 27.24 13.72
CA MET A 35 -0.70 25.91 13.37
C MET A 35 0.83 25.84 13.31
N ARG A 36 1.51 26.92 12.87
CA ARG A 36 2.97 27.00 12.93
C ARG A 36 3.49 26.88 14.36
N ASN A 37 2.94 27.66 15.29
CA ASN A 37 3.37 27.63 16.68
C ASN A 37 3.01 26.29 17.36
N ILE A 38 1.96 25.60 16.91
CA ILE A 38 1.68 24.20 17.28
C ILE A 38 2.80 23.29 16.76
N GLU A 39 3.08 23.24 15.46
CA GLU A 39 4.11 22.35 14.89
C GLU A 39 5.55 22.66 15.33
N CYS A 40 5.84 23.89 15.75
CA CYS A 40 7.12 24.28 16.35
C CYS A 40 7.25 23.94 17.85
N GLY A 41 6.24 23.34 18.48
CA GLY A 41 6.27 22.98 19.90
C GLY A 41 5.95 24.10 20.89
N GLU A 42 5.64 25.31 20.40
CA GLU A 42 5.33 26.48 21.22
C GLU A 42 3.90 26.45 21.80
N LYS A 43 3.00 25.64 21.21
CA LYS A 43 1.59 25.53 21.61
C LYS A 43 1.09 24.08 21.57
N VAL A 44 0.16 23.77 22.47
CA VAL A 44 -0.55 22.48 22.51
C VAL A 44 -1.81 22.58 21.66
N LEU A 45 -2.14 21.53 20.90
CA LEU A 45 -3.41 21.40 20.19
C LEU A 45 -4.56 21.11 21.20
N PRO A 46 -5.61 21.95 21.29
CA PRO A 46 -6.76 21.67 22.13
C PRO A 46 -7.58 20.50 21.60
N LYS A 47 -8.12 19.66 22.49
CA LYS A 47 -8.98 18.51 22.16
C LYS A 47 -10.14 18.85 21.21
N SER A 48 -10.78 20.01 21.41
CA SER A 48 -11.85 20.50 20.53
C SER A 48 -11.38 20.75 19.08
N LYS A 49 -10.13 21.17 18.87
CA LYS A 49 -9.53 21.34 17.54
C LYS A 49 -8.98 20.03 16.98
N SER A 50 -8.46 19.13 17.82
CA SER A 50 -8.14 17.74 17.42
C SER A 50 -9.36 17.04 16.83
N LEU A 51 -10.51 17.11 17.50
CA LEU A 51 -11.77 16.52 17.05
C LEU A 51 -12.32 17.17 15.76
N GLU A 52 -12.21 18.50 15.61
CA GLU A 52 -12.63 19.20 14.39
C GLU A 52 -11.77 18.78 13.18
N ILE A 53 -10.45 18.70 13.37
CA ILE A 53 -9.49 18.26 12.36
C ILE A 53 -9.78 16.80 11.98
N THR A 54 -9.91 15.91 12.97
CA THR A 54 -10.26 14.48 12.78
C THR A 54 -11.52 14.31 11.93
N LYS A 55 -12.61 15.01 12.25
CA LYS A 55 -13.87 14.93 11.47
C LYS A 55 -13.71 15.41 10.04
N LYS A 56 -12.98 16.51 9.83
CA LYS A 56 -12.66 17.00 8.47
C LYS A 56 -11.82 15.98 7.68
N ILE A 57 -10.90 15.26 8.33
CA ILE A 57 -10.07 14.20 7.73
C ILE A 57 -10.90 12.95 7.40
N GLN A 58 -11.82 12.55 8.26
CA GLN A 58 -12.76 11.44 8.01
C GLN A 58 -13.60 11.70 6.75
N ASN A 59 -14.01 12.94 6.49
CA ASN A 59 -14.72 13.33 5.27
C ASN A 59 -13.88 13.22 3.98
N TYR A 60 -12.54 13.11 4.08
CA TYR A 60 -11.66 12.78 2.96
C TYR A 60 -11.44 11.25 2.79
N GLY A 61 -12.18 10.42 3.55
CA GLY A 61 -12.17 8.96 3.41
C GLY A 61 -11.13 8.23 4.28
N PHE A 62 -10.45 8.92 5.20
CA PHE A 62 -9.45 8.30 6.09
C PHE A 62 -10.07 7.84 7.41
N ASN A 63 -9.79 6.61 7.84
CA ASN A 63 -10.16 6.13 9.16
C ASN A 63 -9.18 6.66 10.22
N ILE A 64 -9.63 7.64 11.02
CA ILE A 64 -8.82 8.26 12.09
C ILE A 64 -9.66 8.57 13.33
N SER A 65 -9.07 8.48 14.53
CA SER A 65 -9.65 9.01 15.79
C SER A 65 -8.89 10.24 16.30
N ASP A 66 -9.58 11.07 17.09
CA ASP A 66 -8.97 12.22 17.80
C ASP A 66 -8.02 11.74 18.92
N GLU A 67 -8.37 10.60 19.54
CA GLU A 67 -7.48 9.85 20.44
C GLU A 67 -6.14 9.51 19.79
N TRP A 68 -6.12 9.17 18.49
CA TRP A 68 -4.88 8.83 17.80
C TRP A 68 -4.00 10.06 17.60
N ILE A 69 -4.57 11.22 17.28
CA ILE A 69 -3.80 12.47 17.21
C ILE A 69 -3.22 12.80 18.60
N GLU A 70 -4.05 12.74 19.64
CA GLU A 70 -3.65 13.10 21.01
C GLU A 70 -2.61 12.15 21.59
N THR A 71 -2.85 10.84 21.55
CA THR A 71 -2.09 9.83 22.32
C THR A 71 -1.32 8.82 21.46
N GLY A 72 -1.68 8.68 20.18
CA GLY A 72 -1.16 7.64 19.28
C GLY A 72 -1.95 6.32 19.32
N TYR A 73 -2.91 6.17 20.23
CA TYR A 73 -3.79 5.00 20.34
C TYR A 73 -5.12 5.20 19.59
N GLY A 74 -5.76 4.10 19.18
CA GLY A 74 -6.99 4.14 18.37
C GLY A 74 -6.74 4.10 16.86
N SER A 75 -7.67 4.67 16.07
CA SER A 75 -7.64 4.58 14.60
C SER A 75 -6.56 5.49 14.02
N CYS A 76 -5.51 4.89 13.47
CA CYS A 76 -4.48 5.57 12.70
C CYS A 76 -4.91 5.77 11.24
N PRO A 77 -4.71 6.95 10.61
CA PRO A 77 -5.07 7.19 9.20
C PRO A 77 -4.38 6.24 8.22
N ILE A 78 -3.20 5.71 8.58
CA ILE A 78 -2.47 4.69 7.80
C ILE A 78 -3.28 3.37 7.69
N SER A 79 -4.22 3.09 8.59
CA SER A 79 -5.09 1.90 8.48
C SER A 79 -5.87 1.87 7.15
N SER A 80 -6.25 3.06 6.64
CA SER A 80 -6.87 3.28 5.33
C SER A 80 -5.97 2.90 4.14
N PHE A 81 -4.67 2.67 4.37
CA PHE A 81 -3.60 2.61 3.37
C PHE A 81 -2.83 1.29 3.35
N SER A 82 -3.38 0.21 3.91
CA SER A 82 -2.68 -1.05 4.19
C SER A 82 -2.35 -1.90 2.95
N ILE A 83 -1.77 -1.32 1.90
CA ILE A 83 -1.69 -1.82 0.51
C ILE A 83 -0.40 -1.20 -0.15
N LEU A 84 0.41 -1.92 -0.99
CA LEU A 84 1.39 -1.37 -1.99
C LEU A 84 2.97 -1.53 -2.00
N LYS A 85 3.76 -2.51 -1.45
CA LYS A 85 5.25 -2.37 -1.08
C LYS A 85 6.60 -2.47 -1.93
N THR A 86 6.95 -3.35 -2.92
CA THR A 86 8.28 -3.38 -3.66
C THR A 86 8.34 -3.78 -5.17
N ASN A 87 9.50 -3.59 -5.84
CA ASN A 87 9.73 -3.41 -7.30
C ASN A 87 9.70 -4.58 -8.34
N LYS A 88 9.40 -4.15 -9.59
CA LYS A 88 9.44 -4.79 -10.94
C LYS A 88 8.37 -5.89 -11.17
N TYR A 89 7.54 -5.84 -12.22
CA TYR A 89 7.39 -4.82 -13.27
C TYR A 89 6.28 -3.81 -12.94
N ILE A 90 6.43 -2.58 -13.42
CA ILE A 90 5.28 -1.71 -13.73
C ILE A 90 5.62 -1.07 -15.08
N ASN A 91 5.01 -1.54 -16.18
CA ASN A 91 4.90 -0.67 -17.35
C ASN A 91 3.77 0.33 -17.08
N PHE A 92 4.00 1.60 -17.41
CA PHE A 92 3.51 2.68 -16.58
C PHE A 92 2.82 3.77 -17.41
N ASP A 93 2.07 3.34 -18.42
CA ASP A 93 1.28 4.19 -19.29
C ASP A 93 -0.03 4.63 -18.59
N ASP A 94 -0.45 5.87 -18.84
CA ASP A 94 -1.76 6.47 -18.53
C ASP A 94 -2.34 6.43 -17.10
N THR A 95 -1.50 6.52 -16.05
CA THR A 95 -1.96 6.88 -14.68
C THR A 95 -1.11 7.95 -13.98
N ASN A 96 -1.78 8.90 -13.32
CA ASN A 96 -1.22 10.16 -12.76
C ASN A 96 0.01 9.95 -11.85
N THR A 97 1.04 10.76 -12.07
CA THR A 97 2.30 10.85 -11.33
C THR A 97 2.15 10.93 -9.81
N GLU A 98 1.12 11.63 -9.30
CA GLU A 98 0.89 11.79 -7.86
C GLU A 98 0.67 10.46 -7.15
N GLN A 99 -0.12 9.55 -7.74
CA GLN A 99 -0.37 8.22 -7.17
C GLN A 99 0.94 7.44 -7.03
N ARG A 100 1.83 7.51 -8.03
CA ARG A 100 3.14 6.83 -7.99
C ARG A 100 4.01 7.33 -6.83
N HIS A 101 3.93 8.62 -6.51
CA HIS A 101 4.70 9.24 -5.44
C HIS A 101 4.13 8.89 -4.05
N TRP A 102 2.83 9.07 -3.86
CA TRP A 102 2.11 8.72 -2.63
C TRP A 102 2.40 7.27 -2.20
N LEU A 103 2.32 6.35 -3.16
CA LEU A 103 2.72 4.97 -2.97
C LEU A 103 4.17 4.87 -2.50
N LYS A 104 5.15 5.27 -3.32
CA LYS A 104 6.59 5.08 -3.03
C LYS A 104 7.02 5.53 -1.61
N THR A 105 6.39 6.57 -1.07
CA THR A 105 6.68 7.15 0.25
C THR A 105 6.14 6.31 1.44
N ILE A 106 4.85 5.96 1.49
CA ILE A 106 4.26 5.16 2.61
C ILE A 106 5.01 3.85 2.83
N LEU A 107 5.40 3.25 1.71
CA LEU A 107 6.00 1.94 1.64
C LEU A 107 7.38 1.97 2.27
N THR A 108 8.28 2.78 1.71
CA THR A 108 9.69 2.78 2.10
C THR A 108 9.91 3.00 3.60
N ARG A 109 8.96 3.64 4.31
CA ARG A 109 9.08 4.04 5.71
C ARG A 109 8.53 3.08 6.78
N ILE A 110 7.53 2.22 6.52
CA ILE A 110 6.72 1.63 7.62
C ILE A 110 7.08 0.18 8.02
N PHE A 111 7.10 -0.81 7.10
CA PHE A 111 7.51 -2.21 7.39
C PHE A 111 8.11 -2.88 6.12
N PRO A 112 8.88 -3.98 6.19
CA PRO A 112 9.70 -4.49 5.07
C PRO A 112 8.95 -5.39 4.06
N TYR A 113 7.63 -5.26 3.91
CA TYR A 113 6.78 -5.99 2.94
C TYR A 113 7.29 -5.97 1.46
N LYS A 114 6.59 -6.66 0.55
CA LYS A 114 6.81 -6.66 -0.91
C LYS A 114 5.56 -6.24 -1.71
N TYR A 115 5.72 -5.90 -3.01
CA TYR A 115 4.62 -5.79 -4.01
C TYR A 115 4.94 -6.55 -5.30
N ALA A 116 3.89 -6.76 -6.06
CA ALA A 116 3.91 -6.82 -7.51
C ALA A 116 2.63 -6.16 -8.05
N CYS A 117 2.76 -5.40 -9.14
CA CYS A 117 1.62 -5.12 -10.02
C CYS A 117 1.48 -6.32 -10.94
N ILE A 118 0.27 -6.82 -11.10
CA ILE A 118 -0.04 -7.95 -11.97
C ILE A 118 -0.17 -7.40 -13.39
N SER A 119 0.72 -7.79 -14.29
CA SER A 119 0.75 -7.31 -15.68
C SER A 119 0.21 -8.30 -16.71
N THR A 120 -0.21 -9.48 -16.26
CA THR A 120 -0.63 -10.62 -17.09
C THR A 120 -1.82 -11.35 -16.46
N ASN A 121 -2.45 -12.28 -17.20
CA ASN A 121 -3.64 -13.02 -16.74
C ASN A 121 -3.33 -14.46 -16.30
N GLU A 122 -2.06 -14.78 -16.05
CA GLU A 122 -1.51 -16.08 -15.64
C GLU A 122 -2.04 -16.59 -14.28
N MET A 123 -2.57 -15.67 -13.47
CA MET A 123 -3.05 -15.95 -12.11
C MET A 123 -4.57 -15.76 -11.96
N MET A 124 -5.29 -15.71 -13.07
CA MET A 124 -6.76 -15.74 -13.06
C MET A 124 -7.27 -17.11 -12.56
N PRO A 125 -8.46 -17.18 -11.94
CA PRO A 125 -9.40 -16.08 -11.68
C PRO A 125 -9.02 -15.21 -10.46
N PHE A 126 -8.03 -15.60 -9.67
CA PHE A 126 -7.71 -15.01 -8.37
C PHE A 126 -7.11 -13.60 -8.48
N LEU A 127 -6.16 -13.43 -9.40
CA LEU A 127 -5.47 -12.17 -9.70
C LEU A 127 -5.61 -11.85 -11.19
N LYS A 128 -5.78 -10.56 -11.52
CA LYS A 128 -6.01 -10.06 -12.89
C LYS A 128 -5.00 -8.97 -13.27
N ASN A 129 -4.78 -8.75 -14.55
CA ASN A 129 -3.99 -7.61 -15.02
C ASN A 129 -4.52 -6.28 -14.43
N GLY A 130 -3.61 -5.43 -13.93
CA GLY A 130 -3.89 -4.20 -13.20
C GLY A 130 -4.06 -4.36 -11.69
N ASP A 131 -4.26 -5.59 -11.18
CA ASP A 131 -4.31 -5.85 -9.74
C ASP A 131 -2.95 -5.59 -9.10
N ILE A 132 -2.95 -5.33 -7.79
CA ILE A 132 -1.70 -5.08 -7.06
C ILE A 132 -1.74 -5.85 -5.73
N VAL A 133 -0.68 -6.61 -5.43
CA VAL A 133 -0.63 -7.59 -4.32
C VAL A 133 0.59 -7.41 -3.42
N PHE A 134 0.46 -7.74 -2.12
CA PHE A 134 1.47 -7.44 -1.09
C PHE A 134 1.71 -8.59 -0.14
N GLY A 135 2.97 -8.77 0.23
CA GLY A 135 3.39 -9.85 1.12
C GLY A 135 4.38 -9.44 2.19
N VAL A 136 4.45 -10.21 3.27
CA VAL A 136 5.43 -10.00 4.37
C VAL A 136 6.80 -10.53 3.95
N ASN A 137 7.88 -9.83 4.30
CA ASN A 137 9.25 -10.26 4.04
C ASN A 137 9.51 -11.66 4.62
N GLY A 138 9.49 -12.68 3.77
CA GLY A 138 9.77 -14.06 4.15
C GLY A 138 11.25 -14.36 3.97
N ASP A 139 11.88 -14.89 5.02
CA ASP A 139 13.14 -15.59 4.91
C ASP A 139 12.87 -16.94 4.20
N PRO A 140 13.40 -17.18 2.98
CA PRO A 140 13.13 -18.43 2.26
C PRO A 140 13.56 -19.67 3.06
N SER A 141 14.68 -19.58 3.77
CA SER A 141 15.28 -20.70 4.51
C SER A 141 14.44 -21.22 5.68
N LYS A 142 13.47 -20.42 6.15
CA LYS A 142 12.62 -20.74 7.31
C LYS A 142 11.14 -20.96 6.96
N ASN A 143 10.73 -20.66 5.72
CA ASN A 143 9.30 -20.56 5.37
C ASN A 143 8.88 -21.35 4.13
N LEU A 144 9.81 -21.84 3.29
CA LEU A 144 9.45 -22.47 2.00
C LEU A 144 8.39 -23.58 2.11
N GLU A 145 8.56 -24.55 3.01
CA GLU A 145 7.58 -25.64 3.22
C GLU A 145 6.21 -25.12 3.68
N ARG A 146 6.20 -24.10 4.56
CA ARG A 146 4.98 -23.45 5.09
C ARG A 146 4.25 -22.61 4.03
N LEU A 147 4.88 -22.35 2.90
CA LEU A 147 4.34 -21.62 1.76
C LEU A 147 3.98 -22.55 0.58
N ASN A 148 4.18 -23.87 0.70
CA ASN A 148 3.80 -24.80 -0.35
C ASN A 148 2.28 -24.71 -0.61
N ASN A 149 1.85 -24.68 -1.88
CA ASN A 149 0.49 -24.40 -2.34
C ASN A 149 0.01 -22.92 -2.21
N GLU A 150 0.76 -22.02 -1.57
CA GLU A 150 0.35 -20.60 -1.43
C GLU A 150 0.69 -19.75 -2.66
N ILE A 151 -0.06 -18.67 -2.89
CA ILE A 151 0.31 -17.64 -3.88
C ILE A 151 1.32 -16.67 -3.25
N VAL A 152 2.50 -16.58 -3.86
CA VAL A 152 3.64 -15.83 -3.34
C VAL A 152 4.12 -14.77 -4.31
N ILE A 153 4.70 -13.71 -3.76
CA ILE A 153 5.58 -12.80 -4.48
C ILE A 153 7.01 -13.32 -4.26
N ALA A 154 7.70 -13.74 -5.32
CA ALA A 154 9.05 -14.27 -5.24
C ALA A 154 10.00 -13.47 -6.13
N ARG A 155 11.23 -13.23 -5.67
CA ARG A 155 12.36 -12.81 -6.51
C ARG A 155 13.36 -13.94 -6.59
N VAL A 156 13.64 -14.39 -7.81
CA VAL A 156 14.51 -15.55 -8.09
C VAL A 156 15.88 -15.07 -8.59
N GLU A 157 16.70 -15.98 -9.13
CA GLU A 157 17.91 -15.69 -9.92
C GLU A 157 17.64 -14.61 -11.00
N ASP A 158 18.69 -13.94 -11.47
CA ASP A 158 18.64 -12.84 -12.45
C ASP A 158 17.72 -11.65 -12.11
N ASN A 159 17.24 -11.58 -10.86
CA ASN A 159 16.35 -10.55 -10.32
C ASN A 159 14.96 -10.48 -10.97
N PHE A 160 14.50 -11.53 -11.66
CA PHE A 160 13.08 -11.63 -12.05
C PHE A 160 12.19 -11.72 -10.81
N THR A 161 10.99 -11.14 -10.89
CA THR A 161 9.95 -11.26 -9.87
C THR A 161 8.69 -11.85 -10.48
N TYR A 162 8.19 -12.88 -9.82
CA TYR A 162 6.99 -13.62 -10.20
C TYR A 162 5.93 -13.46 -9.11
N VAL A 163 4.66 -13.44 -9.53
CA VAL A 163 3.53 -13.70 -8.66
C VAL A 163 2.88 -14.98 -9.12
N ARG A 164 3.12 -16.07 -8.40
CA ARG A 164 2.71 -17.42 -8.80
C ARG A 164 2.46 -18.29 -7.57
N ARG A 165 1.82 -19.43 -7.78
CA ARG A 165 1.64 -20.44 -6.72
C ARG A 165 2.95 -21.19 -6.49
N LEU A 166 3.42 -21.25 -5.25
CA LEU A 166 4.58 -22.04 -4.88
C LEU A 166 4.20 -23.52 -4.88
N ARG A 167 5.04 -24.35 -5.52
CA ARG A 167 5.00 -25.81 -5.39
C ARG A 167 6.36 -26.33 -4.96
N ILE A 168 6.36 -27.26 -4.01
CA ILE A 168 7.54 -28.02 -3.61
C ILE A 168 7.23 -29.50 -3.84
N VAL A 169 8.05 -30.16 -4.66
CA VAL A 169 7.92 -31.57 -5.05
C VAL A 169 9.33 -32.16 -5.09
N GLU A 170 9.58 -33.24 -4.35
CA GLU A 170 10.89 -33.92 -4.31
C GLU A 170 12.07 -32.95 -4.07
N ASN A 171 11.92 -32.05 -3.10
CA ASN A 171 12.86 -30.95 -2.76
C ASN A 171 13.14 -29.93 -3.90
N ASN A 172 12.50 -30.08 -5.07
CA ASN A 172 12.54 -29.10 -6.15
C ASN A 172 11.44 -28.04 -5.93
N VAL A 173 11.76 -26.77 -6.20
CA VAL A 173 10.85 -25.64 -6.03
C VAL A 173 10.38 -25.12 -7.39
N PHE A 174 9.09 -24.87 -7.53
CA PHE A 174 8.46 -24.40 -8.76
C PHE A 174 7.51 -23.23 -8.48
N LEU A 175 7.37 -22.34 -9.48
CA LEU A 175 6.43 -21.22 -9.49
C LEU A 175 5.43 -21.42 -10.63
N VAL A 176 4.22 -21.82 -10.25
CA VAL A 176 3.16 -22.31 -11.14
C VAL A 176 2.10 -21.23 -11.37
N ALA A 177 1.72 -21.02 -12.63
CA ALA A 177 0.58 -20.21 -13.02
C ALA A 177 -0.75 -20.92 -12.67
N ASP A 178 -1.73 -20.21 -12.10
CA ASP A 178 -3.06 -20.78 -11.86
C ASP A 178 -3.90 -20.90 -13.16
N ASN A 179 -3.54 -20.14 -14.20
CA ASN A 179 -4.20 -20.11 -15.51
C ASN A 179 -3.23 -20.57 -16.60
N LEU A 180 -3.13 -21.89 -16.78
CA LEU A 180 -2.20 -22.55 -17.68
C LEU A 180 -2.40 -22.15 -19.15
N ASP A 181 -3.64 -21.87 -19.57
CA ASP A 181 -4.00 -21.54 -20.96
C ASP A 181 -3.69 -20.08 -21.38
N LYS A 182 -3.00 -19.33 -20.52
CA LYS A 182 -2.64 -17.91 -20.72
C LYS A 182 -1.17 -17.59 -20.41
N THR A 183 -0.29 -18.56 -20.60
CA THR A 183 1.16 -18.40 -20.36
C THR A 183 1.98 -19.35 -21.23
N ASP A 184 3.07 -18.86 -21.81
CA ASP A 184 4.00 -19.68 -22.60
C ASP A 184 4.95 -20.52 -21.72
N ASP A 185 5.12 -20.12 -20.46
CA ASP A 185 5.88 -20.86 -19.42
C ASP A 185 5.00 -21.01 -18.17
N PRO A 186 4.16 -22.05 -18.06
CA PRO A 186 3.29 -22.24 -16.90
C PRO A 186 4.01 -22.67 -15.61
N VAL A 187 5.24 -23.19 -15.68
CA VAL A 187 5.91 -23.88 -14.56
C VAL A 187 7.41 -23.54 -14.55
N VAL A 188 7.74 -22.39 -13.95
CA VAL A 188 9.13 -21.98 -13.74
C VAL A 188 9.73 -22.83 -12.63
N LYS A 189 10.69 -23.71 -12.96
CA LYS A 189 11.55 -24.37 -11.96
C LYS A 189 12.54 -23.34 -11.41
N VAL A 190 12.69 -23.29 -10.09
CA VAL A 190 13.52 -22.29 -9.41
C VAL A 190 14.69 -22.96 -8.69
N ASN A 191 15.90 -22.70 -9.18
CA ASN A 191 17.14 -23.16 -8.53
C ASN A 191 17.49 -22.34 -7.28
N LYS A 192 17.10 -21.05 -7.24
CA LYS A 192 17.44 -20.11 -6.18
C LYS A 192 16.40 -19.01 -6.00
N ILE A 193 16.02 -18.79 -4.74
CA ILE A 193 15.09 -17.74 -4.32
C ILE A 193 15.87 -16.72 -3.50
N ASN A 194 15.95 -15.49 -4.00
CA ASN A 194 16.62 -14.37 -3.32
C ASN A 194 15.74 -13.75 -2.22
N TRP A 195 14.41 -13.75 -2.41
CA TRP A 195 13.43 -13.59 -1.33
C TRP A 195 12.06 -14.10 -1.77
N ILE A 196 11.22 -14.46 -0.80
CA ILE A 196 9.83 -14.90 -1.00
C ILE A 196 8.91 -14.18 -0.02
N SER A 197 7.63 -14.03 -0.34
CA SER A 197 6.65 -13.38 0.52
C SER A 197 5.24 -13.91 0.25
N PRO A 198 4.53 -14.51 1.22
CA PRO A 198 3.11 -14.85 1.06
C PRO A 198 2.30 -13.59 0.81
N ILE A 199 1.35 -13.62 -0.12
CA ILE A 199 0.41 -12.51 -0.29
C ILE A 199 -0.51 -12.47 0.94
N ILE A 200 -0.50 -11.34 1.65
CA ILE A 200 -1.39 -11.06 2.78
C ILE A 200 -2.48 -10.04 2.44
N ILE A 201 -2.29 -9.23 1.39
CA ILE A 201 -3.23 -8.20 0.96
C ILE A 201 -3.28 -8.16 -0.57
N HIS A 202 -4.50 -8.01 -1.12
CA HIS A 202 -4.78 -7.87 -2.55
C HIS A 202 -5.68 -6.66 -2.80
N LYS A 203 -5.23 -5.73 -3.65
CA LYS A 203 -6.06 -4.65 -4.19
C LYS A 203 -6.42 -4.99 -5.63
N LYS A 204 -7.69 -5.32 -5.83
CA LYS A 204 -8.26 -5.51 -7.16
C LYS A 204 -8.23 -4.20 -7.95
N HIS A 205 -7.89 -4.29 -9.23
CA HIS A 205 -8.11 -3.24 -10.19
C HIS A 205 -9.62 -2.99 -10.30
N VAL A 206 -10.04 -1.78 -9.98
CA VAL A 206 -11.37 -1.30 -10.36
C VAL A 206 -11.14 -0.57 -11.68
N GLY A 207 -11.44 -1.26 -12.79
CA GLY A 207 -11.46 -0.63 -14.10
C GLY A 207 -12.44 0.54 -14.10
N LYS A 208 -12.31 1.48 -15.06
CA LYS A 208 -13.27 2.57 -15.21
C LYS A 208 -14.69 1.99 -15.20
N ILE A 209 -15.54 2.54 -14.34
CA ILE A 209 -16.98 2.40 -14.52
C ILE A 209 -17.29 3.19 -15.78
N GLU A 210 -17.55 2.47 -16.88
CA GLU A 210 -18.20 3.08 -18.02
C GLU A 210 -19.61 3.45 -17.57
N ILE A 211 -19.81 4.74 -17.35
CA ILE A 211 -21.15 5.30 -17.16
C ILE A 211 -21.82 5.14 -18.51
N LEU A 212 -22.74 4.17 -18.61
CA LEU A 212 -23.67 4.11 -19.71
C LEU A 212 -24.53 5.38 -19.65
N GLU A 213 -24.21 6.34 -20.49
CA GLU A 213 -25.10 7.47 -20.75
C GLU A 213 -26.38 6.89 -21.36
N ASN A 214 -27.49 7.00 -20.64
CA ASN A 214 -28.79 6.61 -21.17
C ASN A 214 -29.10 7.48 -22.39
N GLN A 215 -29.00 6.89 -23.58
CA GLN A 215 -29.69 7.41 -24.75
C GLN A 215 -31.19 7.19 -24.54
N ASN A 216 -31.83 8.13 -23.85
CA ASN A 216 -33.27 8.29 -23.86
C ASN A 216 -33.68 9.01 -25.15
N ASP A 217 -34.84 8.64 -25.68
CA ASP A 217 -35.52 9.27 -26.81
C ASP A 217 -35.97 10.73 -26.52
#